data_AF-A0A1Q2HSE6-F1
#
_entry.id   AF-A0A1Q2HSE6-F1
#
_cell.length_a   1.000
_cell.length_b   1.000
_cell.length_c   1.000
_cell.angle_alpha   90.00
_cell.angle_beta   90.00
_cell.angle_gamma   90.00
#
_symmetry.space_group_name_H-M   'P 1'
#
loop_
_entity.id
_entity.type
_entity.pdbx_description
1 polymer ?
#
loop_
_entity_poly.entity_id
_entity_poly.type
_entity_poly.pdbx_seq_one_letter_code
_entity_poly.pdbx_strand_id
1 'polypeptide(L)'
;MENRVVVSLVIIQFAFCCLTGFCFGFAGGSGSSSDPYQIASQADLEAVTNFPAAHYILVNDIDLSSTTYDEAVISPNEASYWSSSYAKALPLPAALTGLDTKYQGSQ
;
A
#
# COMPACT_ATOMS: atom_id res chain seq x y z
N MET A 1 21.71 34.23 28.44
CA MET A 1 22.41 33.82 27.18
C MET A 1 21.82 32.54 26.58
N GLU A 2 20.76 31.96 27.16
CA GLU A 2 20.23 30.65 26.79
C GLU A 2 19.28 30.67 25.58
N ASN A 3 18.61 31.80 25.30
CA ASN A 3 17.63 31.88 24.20
C ASN A 3 18.28 31.86 22.79
N ARG A 4 19.49 32.41 22.63
CA ARG A 4 20.19 32.43 21.34
C ARG A 4 20.74 31.04 20.95
N VAL A 5 21.06 30.22 21.96
CA VAL A 5 21.51 28.83 21.78
C VAL A 5 20.32 27.94 21.44
N VAL A 6 19.19 28.07 22.15
CA VAL A 6 17.96 27.30 21.89
C VAL A 6 17.40 27.61 20.49
N VAL A 7 17.38 28.87 20.07
CA VAL A 7 16.93 29.27 18.71
C VAL A 7 17.82 28.65 17.63
N SER A 8 19.12 28.56 17.84
CA SER A 8 20.04 27.94 16.87
C SER A 8 19.86 26.43 16.78
N LEU A 9 19.62 25.74 17.90
CA LEU A 9 19.34 24.30 17.91
C LEU A 9 18.00 23.95 17.26
N VAL A 10 16.97 24.78 17.42
CA VAL A 10 15.67 24.60 16.75
C VAL A 10 15.78 24.76 15.24
N ILE A 11 16.56 25.74 14.76
CA ILE A 11 16.77 25.96 13.33
C ILE A 11 17.61 24.83 12.71
N ILE A 12 18.64 24.36 13.42
CA ILE A 12 19.45 23.21 13.00
C ILE A 12 18.58 21.95 12.95
N GLN A 13 17.71 21.71 13.94
CA GLN A 13 16.78 20.58 13.93
C GLN A 13 15.77 20.66 12.78
N PHE A 14 15.25 21.86 12.46
CA PHE A 14 14.30 22.06 11.36
C PHE A 14 14.96 21.89 9.99
N ALA A 15 16.20 22.38 9.83
CA ALA A 15 17.00 22.20 8.62
C ALA A 15 17.53 20.76 8.46
N PHE A 16 17.86 20.09 9.56
CA PHE A 16 18.30 18.70 9.59
C PHE A 16 17.13 17.73 9.39
N CYS A 17 15.94 18.05 9.89
CA CYS A 17 14.68 17.35 9.57
C CYS A 17 14.40 17.38 8.05
N CYS A 18 14.75 18.48 7.36
CA CYS A 18 14.68 18.55 5.91
C CYS A 18 15.79 17.76 5.19
N LEU A 19 16.93 17.48 5.83
CA LEU A 19 17.99 16.61 5.26
C LEU A 19 17.74 15.13 5.53
N THR A 20 17.19 14.79 6.69
CA THR A 20 16.79 13.43 7.07
C THR A 20 15.30 13.31 6.78
N GLY A 21 14.95 13.10 5.52
CA GLY A 21 13.57 12.97 5.04
C GLY A 21 12.77 11.88 5.72
N PHE A 22 12.33 12.11 6.95
CA PHE A 22 11.21 11.43 7.58
C PHE A 22 9.96 12.25 7.28
N CYS A 23 9.66 12.41 5.99
CA CYS A 23 8.29 12.67 5.59
C CYS A 23 7.54 11.37 5.82
N PHE A 24 6.76 11.30 6.90
CA PHE A 24 5.73 10.26 7.04
C PHE A 24 4.63 10.57 6.01
N GLY A 25 4.85 10.18 4.76
CA GLY A 25 3.96 10.46 3.64
C GLY A 25 4.58 10.02 2.31
N PHE A 26 3.76 9.98 1.26
CA PHE A 26 4.20 9.70 -0.11
C PHE A 26 5.33 10.66 -0.55
N ALA A 27 6.10 10.26 -1.57
CA ALA A 27 7.22 11.05 -2.10
C ALA A 27 6.82 12.46 -2.60
N GLY A 28 5.53 12.70 -2.83
CA GLY A 28 4.96 13.99 -3.19
C GLY A 28 3.47 13.89 -3.53
N GLY A 29 2.87 15.04 -3.86
CA GLY A 29 1.46 15.15 -4.26
C GLY A 29 0.47 15.23 -3.09
N SER A 30 -0.79 15.52 -3.43
CA SER A 30 -1.90 15.66 -2.48
C SER A 30 -2.96 14.55 -2.61
N GLY A 31 -2.79 13.65 -3.58
CA GLY A 31 -3.74 12.59 -3.88
C GLY A 31 -4.97 13.06 -4.67
N SER A 32 -5.00 14.31 -5.14
CA SER A 32 -6.04 14.82 -6.04
C SER A 32 -5.76 14.43 -7.49
N SER A 33 -6.76 14.50 -8.36
CA SER A 33 -6.58 14.17 -9.78
C SER A 33 -5.59 15.09 -10.50
N SER A 34 -5.53 16.36 -10.10
CA SER A 34 -4.58 17.35 -10.62
C SER A 34 -3.19 17.25 -9.99
N ASP A 35 -3.06 16.57 -8.85
CA ASP A 35 -1.83 16.45 -8.08
C ASP A 35 -1.79 15.11 -7.32
N PRO A 36 -1.58 13.99 -8.05
CA PRO A 36 -1.63 12.63 -7.52
C PRO A 36 -0.45 12.36 -6.57
N TYR A 37 -0.66 11.45 -5.61
CA TYR A 37 0.41 10.96 -4.75
C TYR A 37 1.48 10.23 -5.57
N GLN A 38 2.74 10.50 -5.26
CA GLN A 38 3.90 9.93 -5.95
C GLN A 38 4.43 8.71 -5.19
N ILE A 39 4.53 7.58 -5.87
CA ILE A 39 5.06 6.33 -5.34
C ILE A 39 6.50 6.19 -5.84
N ALA A 40 7.48 6.26 -4.92
CA ALA A 40 8.91 6.16 -5.23
C ALA A 40 9.62 5.03 -4.47
N SER A 41 8.96 4.44 -3.48
CA SER A 41 9.49 3.37 -2.64
C SER A 41 8.44 2.30 -2.31
N GLN A 42 8.90 1.16 -1.81
CA GLN A 42 8.03 0.11 -1.27
C GLN A 42 7.10 0.64 -0.17
N ALA A 43 7.61 1.49 0.72
CA ALA A 43 6.82 2.07 1.80
C ALA A 43 5.68 2.97 1.28
N ASP A 44 5.92 3.72 0.20
CA ASP A 44 4.87 4.51 -0.45
C ASP A 44 3.77 3.60 -1.01
N LEU A 45 4.15 2.49 -1.64
CA LEU A 45 3.21 1.52 -2.20
C LEU A 45 2.32 0.89 -1.11
N GLU A 46 2.92 0.53 0.03
CA GLU A 46 2.19 -0.02 1.18
C GLU A 46 1.24 1.02 1.81
N ALA A 47 1.61 2.30 1.77
CA ALA A 47 0.82 3.40 2.31
C ALA A 47 -0.46 3.71 1.51
N VAL A 48 -0.61 3.20 0.28
CA VAL A 48 -1.80 3.37 -0.58
C VAL A 48 -3.08 2.92 0.14
N THR A 49 -2.97 1.88 0.98
CA THR A 49 -4.09 1.35 1.77
C THR A 49 -4.75 2.36 2.71
N ASN A 50 -4.03 3.42 3.10
CA ASN A 50 -4.57 4.47 3.97
C ASN A 50 -5.52 5.43 3.23
N PHE A 51 -5.41 5.55 1.91
CA PHE A 51 -6.17 6.51 1.09
C PHE A 51 -6.66 5.91 -0.23
N PRO A 52 -7.39 4.79 -0.25
CA PRO A 52 -7.67 4.00 -1.45
C PRO A 52 -8.46 4.74 -2.56
N ALA A 53 -9.09 5.87 -2.24
CA ALA A 53 -9.84 6.69 -3.18
C ALA A 53 -9.01 7.84 -3.81
N ALA A 54 -7.73 7.98 -3.45
CA ALA A 54 -6.85 9.01 -4.00
C ALA A 54 -6.31 8.63 -5.40
N HIS A 55 -5.64 9.59 -6.04
CA HIS A 55 -4.94 9.39 -7.30
C HIS A 55 -3.45 9.17 -7.07
N TYR A 56 -2.83 8.31 -7.89
CA TYR A 56 -1.46 7.86 -7.72
C TYR A 56 -0.67 7.86 -9.03
N ILE A 57 0.64 8.08 -8.94
CA ILE A 57 1.59 7.94 -10.04
C ILE A 57 2.89 7.30 -9.56
N LEU A 58 3.44 6.37 -10.35
CA LEU A 58 4.77 5.81 -10.13
C LEU A 58 5.83 6.77 -10.69
N VAL A 59 6.77 7.18 -9.86
CA VAL A 59 7.88 8.08 -10.26
C VAL A 59 9.24 7.38 -10.24
N ASN A 60 9.29 6.15 -9.73
CA ASN A 60 10.49 5.32 -9.70
C ASN A 60 10.12 3.84 -9.82
N ASP A 61 11.07 3.03 -10.27
CA ASP A 61 10.94 1.57 -10.20
C ASP A 61 11.00 1.13 -8.73
N ILE A 62 10.12 0.20 -8.35
CA ILE A 62 10.01 -0.29 -6.98
C ILE A 62 10.53 -1.72 -6.94
N ASP A 63 11.66 -1.91 -6.26
CA ASP A 63 12.19 -3.25 -5.97
C ASP A 63 11.47 -3.84 -4.76
N LEU A 64 10.75 -4.94 -4.98
CA LEU A 64 10.04 -5.70 -3.94
C LEU A 64 10.73 -7.05 -3.65
N SER A 65 11.92 -7.31 -4.21
CA SER A 65 12.59 -8.61 -4.13
C SER A 65 12.95 -9.05 -2.71
N SER A 66 13.08 -8.10 -1.78
CA SER A 66 13.35 -8.36 -0.36
C SER A 66 12.11 -8.67 0.47
N THR A 67 10.91 -8.63 -0.12
CA THR A 67 9.64 -8.79 0.61
C THR A 67 8.71 -9.76 -0.10
N THR A 68 8.13 -10.68 0.68
CA THR A 68 7.09 -11.59 0.21
C THR A 68 5.78 -11.18 0.88
N TYR A 69 4.73 -11.01 0.08
CA TYR A 69 3.40 -10.68 0.56
C TYR A 69 2.50 -11.92 0.42
N ASP A 70 1.81 -12.27 1.50
CA ASP A 70 0.84 -13.38 1.50
C ASP A 70 -0.48 -13.00 0.79
N GLU A 71 -0.74 -11.70 0.66
CA GLU A 71 -1.89 -11.11 -0.03
C GLU A 71 -1.44 -9.95 -0.93
N ALA A 72 -2.32 -9.46 -1.82
CA ALA A 72 -1.96 -8.31 -2.64
C ALA A 72 -1.77 -7.05 -1.77
N VAL A 73 -0.66 -6.34 -1.99
CA VAL A 73 -0.32 -5.10 -1.24
C VAL A 73 -1.44 -4.07 -1.32
N ILE A 74 -2.09 -3.99 -2.48
CA ILE A 74 -3.31 -3.20 -2.70
C ILE A 74 -4.42 -4.20 -3.00
N SER A 75 -5.13 -4.62 -1.96
CA SER A 75 -6.28 -5.51 -2.07
C SER A 75 -7.59 -4.74 -1.88
N PRO A 76 -8.59 -4.86 -2.78
CA PRO A 76 -9.97 -4.79 -2.32
C PRO A 76 -10.16 -5.97 -1.36
N ASN A 77 -10.68 -5.71 -0.17
CA ASN A 77 -10.88 -6.70 0.87
C ASN A 77 -11.99 -7.72 0.50
N GLU A 78 -11.68 -8.66 -0.40
CA GLU A 78 -12.60 -9.71 -0.86
C GLU A 78 -12.90 -10.78 0.21
N ALA A 79 -12.16 -10.81 1.33
CA ALA A 79 -12.42 -11.72 2.45
C ALA A 79 -13.83 -11.59 3.06
N SER A 80 -14.51 -10.46 2.80
CA SER A 80 -15.92 -10.25 3.18
C SER A 80 -16.93 -10.62 2.09
N TYR A 81 -16.52 -10.61 0.81
CA TYR A 81 -17.40 -10.98 -0.31
C TYR A 81 -17.56 -12.48 -0.47
N TRP A 82 -16.51 -13.30 -0.25
CA TRP A 82 -16.61 -14.77 -0.36
C TRP A 82 -17.07 -15.50 0.92
N SER A 83 -17.19 -14.84 2.07
CA SER A 83 -17.47 -15.54 3.33
C SER A 83 -18.96 -15.52 3.75
N SER A 84 -19.76 -14.55 3.29
CA SER A 84 -21.14 -14.37 3.77
C SER A 84 -22.21 -15.07 2.91
N SER A 85 -22.02 -15.16 1.59
CA SER A 85 -23.11 -15.48 0.67
C SER A 85 -23.22 -16.96 0.27
N TYR A 86 -22.14 -17.74 0.43
CA TYR A 86 -22.05 -19.15 -0.04
C TYR A 86 -21.94 -20.13 1.13
N ALA A 87 -21.46 -19.70 2.29
CA ALA A 87 -21.43 -20.55 3.49
C ALA A 87 -22.82 -20.76 4.12
N LYS A 88 -23.78 -19.85 3.88
CA LYS A 88 -25.13 -19.90 4.45
C LYS A 88 -26.19 -20.49 3.49
N ALA A 89 -25.89 -20.61 2.21
CA ALA A 89 -26.85 -21.04 1.20
C ALA A 89 -26.45 -22.38 0.58
N LEU A 90 -27.17 -23.42 1.02
CA LEU A 90 -27.29 -24.77 0.47
C LEU A 90 -26.24 -25.79 0.98
N PRO A 91 -26.68 -26.95 1.54
CA PRO A 91 -25.81 -28.11 1.61
C PRO A 91 -25.37 -28.47 0.19
N LEU A 92 -24.06 -28.51 -0.06
CA LEU A 92 -23.50 -28.82 -1.37
C LEU A 92 -24.08 -30.16 -1.87
N PRO A 93 -24.80 -30.21 -3.00
CA PRO A 93 -25.12 -31.48 -3.61
C PRO A 93 -23.80 -32.12 -4.05
N ALA A 94 -23.66 -33.43 -3.83
CA ALA A 94 -22.45 -34.22 -4.10
C ALA A 94 -21.95 -34.21 -5.56
N ALA A 95 -22.56 -33.42 -6.44
CA ALA A 95 -22.26 -33.35 -7.88
C ALA A 95 -21.16 -32.33 -8.25
N LEU A 96 -20.58 -31.59 -7.30
CA LEU A 96 -19.52 -30.61 -7.58
C LEU A 96 -18.09 -31.11 -7.27
N THR A 97 -17.88 -32.40 -6.98
CA THR A 97 -16.57 -32.98 -6.67
C THR A 97 -15.64 -33.19 -7.88
N GLY A 98 -15.93 -32.59 -9.04
CA GLY A 98 -15.24 -32.90 -10.30
C GLY A 98 -14.94 -31.72 -11.23
N LEU A 99 -14.89 -30.49 -10.72
CA LEU A 99 -14.64 -29.30 -11.56
C LEU A 99 -13.22 -28.72 -11.48
N ASP A 100 -12.30 -29.32 -10.73
CA ASP A 100 -10.94 -28.80 -10.54
C ASP A 100 -9.86 -29.38 -11.48
N THR A 101 -10.17 -30.33 -12.37
CA THR A 101 -9.13 -31.02 -13.15
C THR A 101 -8.80 -30.45 -14.54
N LYS A 102 -9.38 -29.31 -14.97
CA LYS A 102 -9.21 -28.85 -16.37
C LYS A 102 -8.33 -27.63 -16.62
N TYR A 103 -7.43 -27.28 -15.70
CA TYR A 103 -6.32 -26.35 -15.99
C TYR A 103 -4.97 -26.95 -15.56
N GLN A 104 -4.63 -28.10 -16.15
CA GLN A 104 -3.23 -28.51 -16.28
C GLN A 104 -2.69 -27.77 -17.51
N GLY A 105 -1.80 -26.81 -17.28
CA GLY A 105 -1.08 -26.12 -18.34
C GLY A 105 -0.31 -27.11 -19.20
N SER A 106 -0.30 -26.86 -20.51
CA SER A 106 0.65 -27.48 -21.42
C SER A 106 2.08 -27.04 -21.07
N GLN A 107 2.88 -27.95 -20.53
CA GLN A 107 4.28 -28.21 -20.88
C GLN A 107 4.54 -29.71 -20.70
#